data_AF-A0A9E6S5L8-F1
#
_entry.id   AF-A0A9E6S5L8-F1
#
_cell.length_a   1.000
_cell.length_b   1.000
_cell.length_c   1.000
_cell.angle_alpha   90.00
_cell.angle_beta   90.00
_cell.angle_gamma   90.00
#
_symmetry.space_group_name_H-M   'P 1'
#
loop_
_entity.id
_entity.type
_entity.pdbx_description
1 polymer ?
#
loop_
_entity_poly.entity_id
_entity_poly.type
_entity_poly.pdbx_seq_one_letter_code
_entity_poly.pdbx_strand_id
1 'polypeptide(L)' 'MAMTDPLGDMLTRIRNGQRAKKDSVVSPASSLRTRVLDVLQREGYIRGYSEEALGAHKGIRIELKYFEGAPAIQHVAR' A
#
# COMPACT_ATOMS: atom_id res chain seq x y z
N MET A 1 6.66 -21.47 0.45
CA MET A 1 5.43 -20.88 1.00
C MET A 1 4.60 -20.35 -0.17
N ALA A 2 3.39 -20.88 -0.36
CA ALA A 2 2.51 -20.41 -1.43
C ALA A 2 2.00 -19.00 -1.09
N MET A 3 2.04 -18.08 -2.05
CA MET A 3 1.46 -16.75 -1.93
C MET A 3 -0.06 -16.87 -1.99
N THR A 4 -0.70 -17.13 -0.85
CA THR A 4 -2.14 -17.44 -0.78
C THR A 4 -3.04 -16.21 -0.97
N ASP A 5 -2.52 -15.00 -0.76
CA ASP A 5 -3.27 -13.76 -0.98
C ASP A 5 -2.35 -12.58 -1.38
N PRO A 6 -2.24 -12.28 -2.69
CA PRO A 6 -1.46 -11.15 -3.19
C PRO A 6 -2.02 -9.77 -2.78
N LEU A 7 -3.31 -9.65 -2.47
CA LEU A 7 -3.91 -8.38 -2.05
C LEU A 7 -3.72 -8.15 -0.55
N GLY A 8 -3.96 -9.18 0.26
CA GLY A 8 -3.71 -9.17 1.70
C GLY A 8 -2.24 -8.87 2.04
N ASP A 9 -1.28 -9.37 1.24
CA ASP A 9 0.14 -8.99 1.37
C ASP A 9 0.35 -7.48 1.17
N MET A 10 -0.28 -6.86 0.17
CA MET A 10 -0.17 -5.42 -0.08
C MET A 10 -0.73 -4.61 1.08
N LEU A 11 -1.93 -4.93 1.56
CA LEU A 11 -2.55 -4.22 2.70
C LEU A 11 -1.72 -4.38 3.98
N THR A 12 -1.15 -5.57 4.19
CA THR A 12 -0.25 -5.84 5.32
C THR A 12 1.02 -4.99 5.22
N ARG A 13 1.61 -4.83 4.03
CA ARG A 13 2.77 -3.94 3.82
C ARG A 13 2.45 -2.49 4.14
N ILE A 14 1.28 -1.99 3.69
CA ILE A 14 0.83 -0.62 3.97
C ILE A 14 0.70 -0.42 5.49
N ARG A 15 -0.03 -1.30 6.17
CA ARG A 15 -0.21 -1.25 7.64
C ARG A 15 1.13 -1.29 8.38
N ASN A 16 2.02 -2.21 8.00
CA ASN A 16 3.32 -2.34 8.64
C ASN A 16 4.23 -1.14 8.36
N GLY A 17 4.17 -0.57 7.14
CA GLY A 17 4.87 0.66 6.79
C GLY A 17 4.39 1.86 7.61
N GLN A 18 3.08 1.97 7.81
CA GLN A 18 2.48 2.99 8.67
C GLN A 18 2.91 2.85 10.13
N ARG A 19 2.89 1.63 10.68
CA ARG A 19 3.38 1.37 12.04
C ARG A 19 4.87 1.69 12.20
N ALA A 20 5.66 1.45 11.16
CA ALA A 20 7.08 1.76 11.13
C ALA A 20 7.38 3.24 10.79
N LYS A 21 6.34 4.10 10.68
CA LYS A 21 6.46 5.52 10.32
C LYS A 21 7.25 5.77 9.03
N LYS A 22 7.09 4.91 8.03
CA LYS A 22 7.71 5.09 6.70
C LYS A 22 6.93 6.09 5.87
N ASP A 23 7.61 6.81 4.99
CA ASP A 23 6.94 7.72 4.04
C ASP A 23 6.21 6.95 2.93
N SER A 24 6.75 5.78 2.54
CA SER A 24 6.21 4.98 1.45
C SER A 24 6.53 3.50 1.59
N VAL A 25 5.76 2.67 0.89
CA VAL A 25 6.01 1.23 0.74
C VAL A 25 5.94 0.82 -0.73
N VAL A 26 6.61 -0.28 -1.09
CA VAL A 26 6.59 -0.81 -2.45
C VAL A 26 5.92 -2.18 -2.47
N SER A 27 5.05 -2.39 -3.46
CA SER A 27 4.41 -3.67 -3.76
C SER A 27 4.61 -4.01 -5.24
N PRO A 28 4.66 -5.29 -5.65
CA PRO A 28 4.70 -5.62 -7.07
C PRO A 28 3.48 -5.06 -7.82
N ALA A 29 3.64 -4.72 -9.10
CA ALA A 29 2.55 -4.16 -9.89
C ALA A 29 1.46 -5.21 -10.21
N SER A 30 0.20 -4.77 -10.16
CA SER A 30 -0.96 -5.57 -10.55
C SER A 30 -2.14 -4.65 -10.86
N SER A 31 -2.96 -5.03 -11.85
CA SER A 31 -4.19 -4.30 -12.19
C SER A 31 -5.17 -4.26 -11.01
N LEU A 32 -5.31 -5.36 -10.28
CA LEU A 32 -6.17 -5.43 -9.09
C LEU A 32 -5.67 -4.50 -7.99
N ARG A 33 -4.36 -4.49 -7.71
CA ARG A 33 -3.74 -3.63 -6.70
C ARG A 33 -3.94 -2.15 -7.03
N THR A 34 -3.74 -1.79 -8.30
CA THR A 34 -3.93 -0.41 -8.80
C THR A 34 -5.35 0.07 -8.55
N ARG A 35 -6.37 -0.74 -8.90
CA ARG A 35 -7.79 -0.40 -8.65
C ARG A 35 -8.12 -0.24 -7.17
N VAL A 36 -7.53 -1.05 -6.29
CA VAL A 36 -7.72 -0.90 -4.85
C VAL A 36 -7.04 0.36 -4.33
N LEU A 37 -5.83 0.66 -4.81
CA LEU A 37 -5.11 1.88 -4.45
C LEU A 37 -5.83 3.14 -4.94
N ASP A 38 -6.51 3.10 -6.09
CA ASP A 38 -7.39 4.19 -6.54
C ASP A 38 -8.48 4.50 -5.53
N VAL A 39 -9.15 3.47 -5.01
CA VAL A 39 -10.19 3.65 -3.97
C VAL A 39 -9.55 4.20 -2.69
N LEU A 40 -8.44 3.62 -2.24
CA LEU A 40 -7.75 4.09 -1.03
C LEU A 40 -7.27 5.54 -1.14
N GLN A 41 -6.84 5.98 -2.33
CA GLN A 41 -6.45 7.36 -2.58
C GLN A 41 -7.67 8.29 -2.60
N ARG A 42 -8.75 7.89 -3.26
CA ARG A 42 -10.01 8.68 -3.33
C ARG A 42 -10.63 8.91 -1.96
N GLU A 43 -10.67 7.86 -1.14
CA GLU A 43 -11.15 7.93 0.25
C GLU A 43 -10.12 8.61 1.19
N GLY A 44 -8.93 8.93 0.68
CA GLY A 44 -7.92 9.68 1.42
C GLY A 44 -7.18 8.89 2.50
N TYR A 45 -7.12 7.56 2.38
CA TYR A 45 -6.34 6.66 3.27
C TYR A 45 -4.84 6.64 2.94
N ILE A 46 -4.48 6.89 1.69
CA ILE A 46 -3.10 7.07 1.23
C ILE A 46 -2.93 8.45 0.60
N ARG A 47 -1.70 8.94 0.49
CA ARG A 47 -1.42 10.22 -0.18
C ARG A 47 -1.51 10.06 -1.70
N GLY A 48 -0.99 8.95 -2.20
CA GLY A 48 -1.02 8.60 -3.61
C GLY A 48 -0.20 7.35 -3.87
N TYR A 49 -0.11 6.97 -5.13
CA TYR A 49 0.76 5.90 -5.58
C TYR A 49 1.31 6.19 -6.98
N SER A 50 2.44 5.59 -7.31
CA SER A 50 3.08 5.73 -8.62
C SER A 50 3.71 4.40 -9.06
N GLU A 51 3.86 4.19 -10.37
CA GLU A 51 4.67 3.08 -10.86
C GLU A 51 6.15 3.33 -10.55
N GLU A 52 6.84 2.30 -10.08
CA GLU A 52 8.28 2.33 -9.78
C GLU A 52 8.92 1.02 -10.26
N ALA A 53 10.18 1.04 -10.68
CA ALA A 53 10.89 -0.19 -11.02
C ALA A 53 11.26 -0.97 -9.75
N LEU A 54 10.81 -2.22 -9.65
CA LEU A 54 11.17 -3.15 -8.57
C LEU A 54 12.14 -4.21 -9.13
N GLY A 55 13.40 -3.81 -9.30
CA GLY A 55 14.42 -4.64 -9.94
C GLY A 55 14.04 -4.95 -11.39
N ALA A 56 13.91 -6.23 -11.73
CA ALA A 56 13.52 -6.68 -13.08
C ALA A 56 12.00 -6.59 -13.35
N HIS A 57 11.19 -6.25 -12.34
CA HIS A 57 9.73 -6.23 -12.44
C HIS A 57 9.16 -4.83 -12.20
N LYS A 58 7.93 -4.60 -12.66
CA LYS A 58 7.19 -3.39 -12.32
C LYS A 58 6.71 -3.46 -10.87
N GLY A 59 6.90 -2.38 -10.14
CA GLY A 59 6.41 -2.15 -8.79
C GLY A 59 5.44 -0.96 -8.74
N ILE A 60 4.76 -0.84 -7.62
CA ILE A 60 3.92 0.29 -7.27
C ILE A 60 4.45 0.83 -5.95
N ARG A 61 4.88 2.09 -5.97
CA ARG A 61 5.22 2.86 -4.78
C ARG A 61 3.94 3.48 -4.23
N ILE A 62 3.68 3.26 -2.95
CA ILE A 62 2.48 3.75 -2.26
C ILE A 62 2.94 4.74 -1.21
N GLU A 63 2.53 6.00 -1.32
CA GLU A 63 2.83 7.05 -0.37
C GLU A 63 1.83 7.03 0.78
N LEU A 64 2.36 6.87 1.99
CA LEU A 64 1.56 6.72 3.19
C LEU A 64 1.11 8.08 3.71
N LYS A 65 -0.15 8.16 4.13
CA LYS A 65 -0.72 9.35 4.76
C LYS A 65 -0.84 9.14 6.27
N TYR A 66 -0.54 10.20 7.00
CA TYR A 66 -0.67 10.29 8.45
C TYR A 66 -1.50 11.53 8.77
N PHE A 67 -2.43 11.42 9.71
CA PHE A 67 -3.22 12.53 10.21
C PHE A 67 -2.92 12.69 11.71
N GLU A 68 -2.41 13.85 12.11
CA GLU A 68 -2.02 14.14 13.51
C GLU A 68 -1.06 13.10 14.13
N GLY A 69 -0.19 12.50 13.32
CA GLY A 69 0.74 11.45 13.76
C GLY A 69 0.10 10.06 13.92
N ALA A 70 -1.21 9.93 13.74
CA ALA A 70 -1.91 8.66 13.65
C ALA A 70 -1.97 8.16 12.19
N PRO A 71 -1.80 6.85 11.97
CA PRO A 71 -1.97 6.28 10.63
C PRO A 71 -3.43 6.40 10.18
N ALA A 72 -3.65 6.84 8.94
CA ALA A 72 -4.99 6.98 8.37
C ALA A 72 -5.72 5.62 8.28
N ILE A 73 -4.98 4.51 8.22
CA ILE A 73 -5.54 3.16 8.27
C ILE A 73 -5.32 2.61 9.67
N GLN A 74 -6.39 2.58 10.47
CA GLN A 74 -6.35 2.11 11.86
C GLN A 74 -6.62 0.61 11.99
N HIS A 75 -7.49 0.06 11.15
CA HIS A 75 -7.86 -1.36 11.17
C HIS A 75 -7.98 -1.91 9.75
N VAL A 76 -7.37 -3.08 9.52
CA VAL A 76 -7.57 -3.88 8.31
C VAL A 76 -7.93 -5.28 8.80
N ALA A 77 -9.22 -5.62 8.69
CA ALA A 77 -9.73 -6.96 8.93
C ALA A 77 -9.91 -7.69 7.60
N ARG A 78 -9.82 -9.01 7.66
CA ARG A 78 -10.19 -9.90 6.56
C ARG A 78 -11.67 -10.26 6.70
#